data_AF-A0A350BRW8-F1
#
_entry.id   AF-A0A350BRW8-F1
#
_cell.length_a   1.000
_cell.length_b   1.000
_cell.length_c   1.000
_cell.angle_alpha   90.00
_cell.angle_beta   90.00
_cell.angle_gamma   90.00
#
_symmetry.space_group_name_H-M   'P 1'
#
loop_
_entity.id
_entity.type
_entity.pdbx_description
1 polymer ?
#
loop_
_entity_poly.entity_id
_entity_poly.type
_entity_poly.pdbx_seq_one_letter_code
_entity_poly.pdbx_strand_id
1 'polypeptide(L)'
;MYNPENQYRCTIIRGKAQKDLDNLLPAYANFINDVCPTDKTNFDDSFNNYLSSIFYESDFIDLSKKNQKTIRNHITEIAGKLFGLFFMKDDTVYESESCAKLVEDNDQPAFFKNLCLNFQFPNGTQKIQTIQERIANQIKLKPFHFILSLLKQAKIKSVIITNDEIEYYVLNSKEVLQGKINTEYVLNTIIERRKKGIVKKVERGTRHRQHLREQINLLELSNLIRVEDENVLLNSYEHIAIELFIKTVDKPLNFDIYKYDFSNSEEKKVMYEDWAKYFGGVNISDYNLLTTSVEALQQKEDIQIETKPKKGVDHTILGDAGEEYVYQIEKERVNSYNPRLTNKVIMLGKQRGIGYDISSVEANENIEDPEFARFIEVKSTKRTTAPSLTDKTWVDTINLTRKEWVAAKQYRSAFNIYRVYFTPSETVIRKINNPFEKNESGIINVLPTMYRMDFFSKSIDKQY
;
A
#
# COMPACT_ATOMS: atom_id res chain seq x y z
N MET A 1 -5.21 25.64 29.90
CA MET A 1 -5.43 26.45 28.69
C MET A 1 -4.47 25.94 27.63
N TYR A 2 -4.96 25.51 26.47
CA TYR A 2 -4.13 25.00 25.38
C TYR A 2 -3.31 26.14 24.74
N ASN A 3 -1.99 26.00 24.64
CA ASN A 3 -1.15 26.97 23.95
C ASN A 3 -0.57 26.40 22.64
N PRO A 4 -1.22 26.64 21.47
CA PRO A 4 -0.73 26.15 20.19
C PRO A 4 0.54 26.85 19.71
N GLU A 5 1.01 27.94 20.33
CA GLU A 5 2.28 28.57 19.93
C GLU A 5 3.51 27.75 20.38
N ASN A 6 3.33 26.81 21.32
CA ASN A 6 4.37 25.87 21.72
C ASN A 6 4.54 24.77 20.67
N GLN A 7 5.43 24.98 19.72
CA GLN A 7 5.64 24.12 18.55
C GLN A 7 6.83 23.16 18.76
N TYR A 8 6.72 21.93 18.27
CA TYR A 8 7.77 20.91 18.31
C TYR A 8 7.80 20.08 17.02
N ARG A 9 8.97 20.06 16.36
CA ARG A 9 9.17 19.38 15.08
C ARG A 9 9.35 17.87 15.26
N CYS A 10 8.24 17.13 15.20
CA CYS A 10 8.23 15.67 15.32
C CYS A 10 8.25 14.98 13.95
N THR A 11 9.44 14.67 13.44
CA THR A 11 9.60 14.07 12.09
C THR A 11 9.21 12.60 11.99
N ILE A 12 8.91 12.18 10.76
CA ILE A 12 8.92 10.78 10.34
C ILE A 12 10.11 10.54 9.41
N ILE A 13 10.36 9.28 9.03
CA ILE A 13 11.28 9.00 7.93
C ILE A 13 10.74 9.68 6.68
N ARG A 14 11.61 10.37 5.97
CA ARG A 14 11.24 11.08 4.76
C ARG A 14 10.83 10.06 3.70
N GLY A 15 9.58 10.13 3.30
CA GLY A 15 9.06 9.33 2.21
C GLY A 15 9.61 9.79 0.86
N LYS A 16 9.25 9.03 -0.18
CA LYS A 16 9.27 9.51 -1.56
C LYS A 16 7.96 10.19 -1.91
N ALA A 17 7.77 10.62 -3.15
CA ALA A 17 6.48 11.12 -3.58
C ALA A 17 5.39 10.06 -3.29
N GLN A 18 4.20 10.50 -2.90
CA GLN A 18 3.08 9.62 -2.52
C GLN A 18 2.81 8.55 -3.58
N LYS A 19 2.88 8.93 -4.85
CA LYS A 19 2.72 8.01 -5.98
C LYS A 19 3.85 6.98 -6.09
N ASP A 20 5.09 7.37 -5.81
CA ASP A 20 6.24 6.44 -5.83
C ASP A 20 6.09 5.38 -4.73
N LEU A 21 5.59 5.80 -3.56
CA LEU A 21 5.32 4.91 -2.43
C LEU A 21 4.30 3.83 -2.82
N ASP A 22 3.20 4.23 -3.46
CA ASP A 22 2.12 3.35 -3.93
C ASP A 22 2.56 2.44 -5.10
N ASN A 23 3.38 2.97 -6.01
CA ASN A 23 3.92 2.25 -7.17
C ASN A 23 4.88 1.12 -6.78
N LEU A 24 5.80 1.39 -5.84
CA LEU A 24 6.90 0.46 -5.52
C LEU A 24 6.53 -0.58 -4.46
N LEU A 25 5.42 -0.35 -3.75
CA LEU A 25 4.96 -1.22 -2.67
C LEU A 25 4.78 -2.69 -3.10
N PRO A 26 4.15 -3.04 -4.25
CA PRO A 26 4.02 -4.43 -4.69
C PRO A 26 5.37 -5.07 -5.00
N ALA A 27 6.30 -4.32 -5.60
CA ALA A 27 7.63 -4.83 -5.93
C ALA A 27 8.40 -5.20 -4.65
N TYR A 28 8.33 -4.35 -3.61
CA TYR A 28 8.96 -4.66 -2.32
C TYR A 28 8.31 -5.86 -1.65
N ALA A 29 6.98 -5.88 -1.56
CA ALA A 29 6.26 -6.91 -0.83
C ALA A 29 6.47 -8.31 -1.44
N ASN A 30 6.30 -8.45 -2.76
CA ASN A 30 6.50 -9.74 -3.43
C ASN A 30 7.95 -10.22 -3.31
N PHE A 31 8.93 -9.33 -3.50
CA PHE A 31 10.34 -9.71 -3.33
C PHE A 31 10.64 -10.23 -1.90
N ILE A 32 10.13 -9.53 -0.89
CA ILE A 32 10.34 -9.93 0.52
C ILE A 32 9.65 -11.27 0.80
N ASN A 33 8.42 -11.45 0.32
CA ASN A 33 7.67 -12.70 0.47
C ASN A 33 8.39 -13.90 -0.16
N ASP A 34 9.01 -13.70 -1.32
CA ASP A 34 9.73 -14.77 -2.04
C ASP A 34 11.05 -15.16 -1.38
N VAL A 35 11.74 -14.20 -0.74
CA VAL A 35 13.12 -14.37 -0.27
C VAL A 35 13.20 -14.67 1.23
N CYS A 36 12.23 -14.22 2.02
CA CYS A 36 12.24 -14.44 3.46
C CYS A 36 11.60 -15.79 3.86
N PRO A 37 12.07 -16.43 4.96
CA PRO A 37 13.17 -16.02 5.82
C PRO A 37 14.55 -16.32 5.21
N THR A 38 15.51 -15.43 5.42
CA THR A 38 16.90 -15.61 4.94
C THR A 38 17.89 -14.86 5.84
N ASP A 39 19.18 -15.13 5.74
CA ASP A 39 20.19 -14.34 6.45
C ASP A 39 20.37 -12.95 5.84
N LYS A 40 20.94 -12.04 6.64
CA LYS A 40 21.08 -10.63 6.25
C LYS A 40 21.94 -10.41 4.99
N THR A 41 22.98 -11.22 4.77
CA THR A 41 23.86 -11.04 3.62
C THR A 41 23.13 -11.38 2.33
N ASN A 42 22.50 -12.56 2.30
CA ASN A 42 21.71 -13.01 1.15
C ASN A 42 20.51 -12.10 0.87
N PHE A 43 19.84 -11.62 1.92
CA PHE A 43 18.77 -10.63 1.78
C PHE A 43 19.26 -9.35 1.10
N ASP A 44 20.36 -8.79 1.59
CA ASP A 44 20.88 -7.53 1.08
C ASP A 44 21.35 -7.64 -0.37
N ASP A 45 22.11 -8.68 -0.72
CA ASP A 45 22.60 -8.86 -2.08
C ASP A 45 21.46 -9.08 -3.08
N SER A 46 20.51 -9.95 -2.73
CA SER A 46 19.36 -10.24 -3.58
C SER A 46 18.47 -9.01 -3.78
N PHE A 47 18.18 -8.27 -2.70
CA PHE A 47 17.30 -7.09 -2.79
C PHE A 47 17.99 -5.92 -3.50
N ASN A 48 19.29 -5.76 -3.28
CA ASN A 48 20.09 -4.76 -4.00
C ASN A 48 20.03 -5.01 -5.51
N ASN A 49 20.27 -6.24 -5.96
CA ASN A 49 20.25 -6.58 -7.38
C ASN A 49 18.84 -6.49 -7.97
N TYR A 50 17.81 -6.95 -7.25
CA TYR A 50 16.42 -6.82 -7.67
C TYR A 50 16.02 -5.37 -7.92
N LEU A 51 16.28 -4.46 -6.96
CA LEU A 51 15.93 -3.05 -7.16
C LEU A 51 16.84 -2.35 -8.18
N SER A 52 18.10 -2.79 -8.32
CA SER A 52 18.99 -2.21 -9.33
C SER A 52 18.52 -2.53 -10.75
N SER A 53 18.04 -3.76 -10.98
CA SER A 53 17.48 -4.14 -12.29
C SER A 53 16.19 -3.35 -12.59
N ILE A 54 15.31 -3.15 -11.60
CA ILE A 54 14.08 -2.35 -11.75
C ILE A 54 14.37 -0.88 -12.04
N PHE A 55 15.36 -0.28 -11.36
CA PHE A 55 15.57 1.17 -11.39
C PHE A 55 16.54 1.63 -12.47
N TYR A 56 17.48 0.75 -12.84
CA TYR A 56 18.62 1.11 -13.68
C TYR A 56 18.94 0.05 -14.75
N GLU A 57 18.17 -1.04 -14.84
CA GLU A 57 18.41 -2.14 -15.80
C GLU A 57 19.86 -2.67 -15.72
N SER A 58 20.41 -2.73 -14.51
CA SER A 58 21.82 -3.04 -14.24
C SER A 58 21.98 -3.76 -12.90
N ASP A 59 23.08 -4.50 -12.75
CA ASP A 59 23.48 -5.09 -11.48
C ASP A 59 23.95 -4.03 -10.48
N PHE A 60 23.77 -4.29 -9.19
CA PHE A 60 24.05 -3.32 -8.13
C PHE A 60 25.53 -2.89 -8.11
N ILE A 61 26.44 -3.82 -8.38
CA ILE A 61 27.88 -3.56 -8.31
C ILE A 61 28.37 -2.61 -9.41
N ASP A 62 27.67 -2.58 -10.54
CA ASP A 62 27.99 -1.73 -11.69
C ASP A 62 27.43 -0.31 -11.55
N LEU A 63 26.55 -0.08 -10.57
CA LEU A 63 25.99 1.23 -10.30
C LEU A 63 27.03 2.17 -9.68
N SER A 64 26.89 3.47 -9.99
CA SER A 64 27.63 4.51 -9.27
C SER A 64 27.33 4.46 -7.75
N LYS A 65 28.29 4.87 -6.90
CA LYS A 65 28.11 4.93 -5.44
C LYS A 65 26.85 5.69 -5.00
N LYS A 66 26.46 6.73 -5.76
CA LYS A 66 25.24 7.51 -5.51
C LYS A 66 23.97 6.67 -5.74
N ASN A 67 23.94 5.89 -6.82
CA ASN A 67 22.82 5.03 -7.16
C ASN A 67 22.73 3.84 -6.21
N GLN A 68 23.86 3.22 -5.85
CA GLN A 68 23.93 2.19 -4.81
C GLN A 68 23.35 2.68 -3.48
N LYS A 69 23.76 3.88 -3.04
CA LYS A 69 23.20 4.50 -1.83
C LYS A 69 21.68 4.72 -1.93
N THR A 70 21.19 5.09 -3.11
CA THR A 70 19.76 5.29 -3.35
C THR A 70 18.99 3.98 -3.18
N ILE A 71 19.48 2.88 -3.77
CA ILE A 71 18.90 1.54 -3.60
C ILE A 71 18.91 1.12 -2.12
N ARG A 72 20.03 1.28 -1.42
CA ARG A 72 20.12 0.95 0.01
C ARG A 72 19.15 1.76 0.87
N ASN A 73 18.94 3.03 0.55
CA ASN A 73 17.96 3.87 1.25
C ASN A 73 16.52 3.39 1.01
N HIS A 74 16.18 2.92 -0.19
CA HIS A 74 14.87 2.30 -0.43
C HIS A 74 14.64 1.09 0.47
N ILE A 75 15.61 0.18 0.52
CA ILE A 75 15.50 -1.05 1.30
C ILE A 75 15.41 -0.73 2.80
N THR A 76 16.31 0.12 3.30
CA THR A 76 16.44 0.34 4.74
C THR A 76 15.48 1.39 5.32
N GLU A 77 15.21 2.48 4.60
CA GLU A 77 14.35 3.56 5.10
C GLU A 77 12.90 3.35 4.67
N ILE A 78 12.64 2.99 3.41
CA ILE A 78 11.27 2.88 2.89
C ILE A 78 10.68 1.50 3.21
N ALA A 79 11.21 0.43 2.61
CA ALA A 79 10.67 -0.93 2.79
C ALA A 79 10.78 -1.41 4.25
N GLY A 80 11.94 -1.23 4.88
CA GLY A 80 12.19 -1.67 6.24
C GLY A 80 11.52 -0.81 7.32
N LYS A 81 11.79 0.50 7.35
CA LYS A 81 11.39 1.34 8.49
C LYS A 81 10.07 2.10 8.31
N LEU A 82 9.81 2.66 7.13
CA LEU A 82 8.58 3.42 6.87
C LEU A 82 7.39 2.49 6.66
N PHE A 83 7.58 1.42 5.89
CA PHE A 83 6.54 0.43 5.59
C PHE A 83 6.53 -0.77 6.53
N GLY A 84 7.65 -1.09 7.20
CA GLY A 84 7.68 -2.20 8.15
C GLY A 84 7.55 -3.57 7.48
N LEU A 85 7.95 -3.73 6.21
CA LEU A 85 7.67 -4.94 5.43
C LEU A 85 8.46 -6.17 5.91
N PHE A 86 9.60 -5.96 6.57
CA PHE A 86 10.44 -7.02 7.13
C PHE A 86 11.01 -6.59 8.48
N PHE A 87 11.40 -7.56 9.29
CA PHE A 87 12.14 -7.32 10.54
C PHE A 87 13.30 -8.30 10.66
N MET A 88 14.27 -7.96 11.50
CA MET A 88 15.42 -8.82 11.80
C MET A 88 15.27 -9.38 13.20
N LYS A 89 15.61 -10.66 13.36
CA LYS A 89 15.73 -11.32 14.65
C LYS A 89 16.79 -12.41 14.54
N ASP A 90 17.74 -12.44 15.49
CA ASP A 90 18.80 -13.45 15.55
C ASP A 90 19.54 -13.61 14.19
N ASP A 91 19.98 -12.48 13.62
CA ASP A 91 20.67 -12.37 12.31
C ASP A 91 19.89 -12.91 11.08
N THR A 92 18.62 -13.28 11.27
CA THR A 92 17.71 -13.72 10.22
C THR A 92 16.71 -12.60 9.91
N VAL A 93 16.48 -12.36 8.62
CA VAL A 93 15.48 -11.41 8.12
C VAL A 93 14.18 -12.17 7.85
N TYR A 94 13.11 -11.72 8.47
CA TYR A 94 11.77 -12.28 8.34
C TYR A 94 10.84 -11.30 7.65
N GLU A 95 9.93 -11.86 6.85
CA GLU A 95 8.77 -11.12 6.36
C GLU A 95 7.87 -10.70 7.54
N SER A 96 7.29 -9.51 7.46
CA SER A 96 6.28 -9.05 8.42
C SER A 96 4.88 -9.56 8.08
N GLU A 97 4.01 -9.69 9.09
CA GLU A 97 2.62 -10.11 8.87
C GLU A 97 1.87 -9.16 7.92
N SER A 98 2.14 -7.85 8.00
CA SER A 98 1.54 -6.86 7.09
C SER A 98 1.98 -7.03 5.64
N CYS A 99 3.22 -7.46 5.40
CA CYS A 99 3.72 -7.77 4.06
C CYS A 99 3.04 -9.01 3.50
N ALA A 100 2.97 -10.09 4.28
CA ALA A 100 2.30 -11.32 3.88
C ALA A 100 0.82 -11.07 3.53
N LYS A 101 0.13 -10.25 4.34
CA LYS A 101 -1.26 -9.87 4.11
C LYS A 101 -1.46 -9.07 2.82
N LEU A 102 -0.58 -8.10 2.56
CA LEU A 102 -0.62 -7.29 1.33
C LEU A 102 -0.42 -8.16 0.07
N VAL A 103 0.50 -9.13 0.11
CA VAL A 103 0.71 -10.08 -0.99
C VAL A 103 -0.52 -10.97 -1.20
N GLU A 104 -1.18 -11.37 -0.12
CA GLU A 104 -2.38 -12.20 -0.15
C GLU A 104 -3.59 -11.48 -0.77
N ASP A 105 -3.88 -10.23 -0.40
CA ASP A 105 -5.14 -9.56 -0.77
C ASP A 105 -5.02 -8.46 -1.83
N ASN A 106 -3.81 -7.97 -2.12
CA ASN A 106 -3.56 -6.86 -3.04
C ASN A 106 -4.39 -5.60 -2.71
N ASP A 107 -4.65 -5.34 -1.42
CA ASP A 107 -5.33 -4.16 -0.90
C ASP A 107 -4.32 -3.17 -0.30
N GLN A 108 -3.74 -2.32 -1.15
CA GLN A 108 -2.79 -1.31 -0.70
C GLN A 108 -3.38 -0.35 0.35
N PRO A 109 -4.63 0.17 0.23
CA PRO A 109 -5.17 1.00 1.29
C PRO A 109 -5.36 0.27 2.63
N ALA A 110 -5.70 -1.03 2.64
CA ALA A 110 -5.72 -1.83 3.89
C ALA A 110 -4.34 -1.93 4.54
N PHE A 111 -3.29 -2.13 3.74
CA PHE A 111 -1.91 -2.07 4.22
C PHE A 111 -1.60 -0.72 4.89
N PHE A 112 -1.94 0.39 4.24
CA PHE A 112 -1.73 1.73 4.80
C PHE A 112 -2.61 2.01 6.04
N LYS A 113 -3.82 1.44 6.14
CA LYS A 113 -4.64 1.49 7.36
C LYS A 113 -3.93 0.77 8.51
N ASN A 114 -3.40 -0.44 8.31
CA ASN A 114 -2.66 -1.16 9.34
C ASN A 114 -1.41 -0.38 9.79
N LEU A 115 -0.65 0.15 8.82
CA LEU A 115 0.50 1.01 9.09
C LEU A 115 0.13 2.22 9.94
N CYS A 116 -0.94 2.95 9.55
CA CYS A 116 -1.43 4.11 10.30
C CYS A 116 -1.96 3.74 11.68
N LEU A 117 -2.55 2.55 11.83
CA LEU A 117 -3.07 2.06 13.11
C LEU A 117 -1.93 1.73 14.10
N ASN A 118 -0.81 1.21 13.59
CA ASN A 118 0.38 0.93 14.41
C ASN A 118 1.25 2.17 14.64
N PHE A 119 0.99 3.28 13.94
CA PHE A 119 1.84 4.46 14.01
C PHE A 119 1.67 5.24 15.31
N GLN A 120 2.79 5.60 15.93
CA GLN A 120 2.83 6.39 17.15
C GLN A 120 4.09 7.23 17.28
N PHE A 121 4.07 8.20 18.19
CA PHE A 121 5.24 8.89 18.70
C PHE A 121 5.34 8.71 20.22
N PRO A 122 6.53 8.34 20.75
CA PRO A 122 7.77 8.04 20.04
C PRO A 122 7.72 6.65 19.38
N ASN A 123 8.67 6.37 18.50
CA ASN A 123 8.78 5.09 17.79
C ASN A 123 10.23 4.74 17.44
N GLY A 124 10.47 3.48 17.08
CA GLY A 124 11.79 2.94 16.74
C GLY A 124 12.25 3.18 15.28
N THR A 125 11.63 4.10 14.53
CA THR A 125 12.07 4.37 13.14
C THR A 125 13.26 5.35 13.08
N GLN A 126 13.42 6.19 14.09
CA GLN A 126 14.40 7.27 14.13
C GLN A 126 15.74 6.82 14.72
N LYS A 127 16.77 7.67 14.60
CA LYS A 127 18.03 7.47 15.32
C LYS A 127 17.83 7.60 16.83
N ILE A 128 18.68 6.92 17.60
CA ILE A 128 18.51 6.81 19.05
C ILE A 128 18.49 8.18 19.76
N GLN A 129 19.31 9.13 19.30
CA GLN A 129 19.33 10.49 19.87
C GLN A 129 17.98 11.19 19.73
N THR A 130 17.32 11.03 18.58
CA THR A 130 15.99 11.59 18.31
C THR A 130 14.92 10.92 19.16
N ILE A 131 15.03 9.61 19.41
CA ILE A 131 14.11 8.87 20.29
C ILE A 131 14.26 9.39 21.73
N GLN A 132 15.49 9.50 22.23
CA GLN A 132 15.78 10.02 23.57
C GLN A 132 15.29 11.46 23.75
N GLU A 133 15.45 12.31 22.74
CA GLU A 133 14.94 13.69 22.75
C GLU A 133 13.40 13.72 22.89
N ARG A 134 12.69 12.85 22.17
CA ARG A 134 11.22 12.76 22.26
C ARG A 134 10.75 12.25 23.62
N ILE A 135 11.46 11.29 24.18
CA ILE A 135 11.20 10.77 25.53
C ILE A 135 11.42 11.86 26.58
N ALA A 136 12.51 12.60 26.50
CA ALA A 136 12.79 13.74 27.38
C ALA A 136 11.72 14.84 27.27
N ASN A 137 11.16 15.04 26.07
CA ASN A 137 10.03 15.95 25.83
C ASN A 137 8.66 15.35 26.17
N GLN A 138 8.59 14.12 26.69
CA GLN A 138 7.36 13.41 27.05
C GLN A 138 6.36 13.30 25.89
N ILE A 139 6.85 13.14 24.67
CA ILE A 139 6.01 12.96 23.48
C ILE A 139 5.27 11.63 23.60
N LYS A 140 3.94 11.63 23.43
CA LYS A 140 3.07 10.46 23.56
C LYS A 140 1.79 10.67 22.73
N LEU A 141 1.83 10.33 21.45
CA LEU A 141 0.70 10.55 20.54
C LEU A 141 0.55 9.42 19.52
N LYS A 142 -0.71 9.07 19.22
CA LYS A 142 -1.09 8.31 18.01
C LYS A 142 -1.64 9.29 16.98
N PRO A 143 -0.80 9.85 16.08
CA PRO A 143 -1.15 11.04 15.29
C PRO A 143 -2.37 10.82 14.39
N PHE A 144 -2.44 9.67 13.70
CA PHE A 144 -3.55 9.37 12.80
C PHE A 144 -4.88 9.18 13.53
N HIS A 145 -4.85 8.58 14.73
CA HIS A 145 -6.03 8.43 15.57
C HIS A 145 -6.56 9.79 16.01
N PHE A 146 -5.64 10.69 16.38
CA PHE A 146 -5.98 12.06 16.77
C PHE A 146 -6.59 12.84 15.61
N ILE A 147 -6.00 12.76 14.41
CA ILE A 147 -6.52 13.41 13.21
C ILE A 147 -7.93 12.93 12.89
N LEU A 148 -8.16 11.61 12.84
CA LEU A 148 -9.49 11.06 12.52
C LEU A 148 -10.55 11.45 13.56
N SER A 149 -10.19 11.45 14.84
CA SER A 149 -11.07 11.93 15.93
C SER A 149 -11.38 13.43 15.79
N LEU A 150 -10.40 14.26 15.46
CA LEU A 150 -10.58 15.69 15.20
C LEU A 150 -11.54 15.92 14.02
N LEU A 151 -11.30 15.24 12.89
CA LEU A 151 -12.13 15.36 11.69
C LEU A 151 -13.57 14.90 11.94
N LYS A 152 -13.77 13.83 12.73
CA LYS A 152 -15.11 13.36 13.13
C LYS A 152 -15.86 14.42 13.91
N GLN A 153 -15.23 15.03 14.91
CA GLN A 153 -15.84 16.10 15.69
C GLN A 153 -16.10 17.36 14.85
N ALA A 154 -15.17 17.70 13.95
CA ALA A 154 -15.32 18.82 13.05
C ALA A 154 -16.53 18.61 12.11
N LYS A 155 -16.69 17.41 11.54
CA LYS A 155 -17.87 17.04 10.73
C LYS A 155 -19.18 17.19 11.50
N ILE A 156 -19.26 16.75 12.75
CA ILE A 156 -20.44 16.94 13.62
C ILE A 156 -20.77 18.43 13.81
N LYS A 157 -19.75 19.27 13.97
CA LYS A 157 -19.92 20.73 14.09
C LYS A 157 -20.02 21.47 12.75
N SER A 158 -20.10 20.76 11.62
CA SER A 158 -20.08 21.34 10.26
C SER A 158 -18.88 22.27 10.01
N VAL A 159 -17.71 21.89 10.54
CA VAL A 159 -16.44 22.59 10.36
C VAL A 159 -15.54 21.75 9.46
N ILE A 160 -15.05 22.35 8.38
CA ILE A 160 -14.03 21.75 7.52
C ILE A 160 -12.66 22.13 8.07
N ILE A 161 -11.75 21.16 8.21
CA ILE A 161 -10.38 21.35 8.70
C ILE A 161 -9.41 21.30 7.52
N THR A 162 -8.41 22.19 7.54
CA THR A 162 -7.40 22.28 6.48
C THR A 162 -6.11 21.55 6.83
N ASN A 163 -5.29 21.25 5.82
CA ASN A 163 -3.95 20.68 6.04
C ASN A 163 -3.10 21.57 6.94
N ASP A 164 -3.09 22.89 6.71
CA ASP A 164 -2.32 23.83 7.51
C ASP A 164 -2.72 23.78 9.00
N GLU A 165 -3.99 23.54 9.29
CA GLU A 165 -4.47 23.43 10.66
C GLU A 165 -4.07 22.10 11.31
N ILE A 166 -4.12 20.98 10.58
CA ILE A 166 -3.58 19.71 11.06
C ILE A 166 -2.08 19.84 11.32
N GLU A 167 -1.34 20.44 10.39
CA GLU A 167 0.10 20.65 10.52
C GLU A 167 0.43 21.50 11.76
N TYR A 168 -0.25 22.63 11.96
CA TYR A 168 0.08 23.59 13.02
C TYR A 168 -0.50 23.22 14.39
N TYR A 169 -1.78 22.85 14.45
CA TYR A 169 -2.48 22.59 15.72
C TYR A 169 -2.37 21.15 16.18
N VAL A 170 -1.97 20.20 15.32
CA VAL A 170 -1.86 18.78 15.71
C VAL A 170 -0.41 18.29 15.60
N LEU A 171 0.11 18.16 14.37
CA LEU A 171 1.34 17.42 14.12
C LEU A 171 2.62 18.16 14.54
N ASN A 172 2.56 19.48 14.68
CA ASN A 172 3.67 20.31 15.14
C ASN A 172 3.39 20.97 16.50
N SER A 173 2.24 20.71 17.13
CA SER A 173 1.89 21.27 18.44
C SER A 173 2.44 20.42 19.57
N LYS A 174 3.35 20.97 20.39
CA LYS A 174 4.04 20.23 21.45
C LYS A 174 3.08 19.64 22.49
N GLU A 175 2.07 20.40 22.92
CA GLU A 175 1.12 19.94 23.94
C GLU A 175 0.21 18.81 23.44
N VAL A 176 -0.16 18.84 22.15
CA VAL A 176 -0.89 17.74 21.50
C VAL A 176 0.02 16.52 21.35
N LEU A 177 1.26 16.72 20.88
CA LEU A 177 2.24 15.65 20.77
C LEU A 177 2.59 15.01 22.13
N GLN A 178 2.47 15.74 23.24
CA GLN A 178 2.61 15.24 24.60
C GLN A 178 1.37 14.48 25.12
N GLY A 179 0.28 14.44 24.35
CA GLY A 179 -0.98 13.83 24.77
C GLY A 179 -1.72 14.61 25.86
N LYS A 180 -1.41 15.90 26.07
CA LYS A 180 -2.02 16.74 27.12
C LYS A 180 -3.34 17.38 26.67
N ILE A 181 -3.56 17.47 25.37
CA ILE A 181 -4.68 18.19 24.77
C ILE A 181 -5.46 17.21 23.90
N ASN A 182 -6.77 17.14 24.12
CA ASN A 182 -7.67 16.30 23.33
C ASN A 182 -8.16 17.03 22.06
N THR A 183 -8.86 16.30 21.19
CA THR A 183 -9.36 16.80 19.91
C THR A 183 -10.41 17.90 20.05
N GLU A 184 -11.21 17.89 21.12
CA GLU A 184 -12.22 18.92 21.38
C GLU A 184 -11.59 20.29 21.66
N TYR A 185 -10.56 20.33 22.51
CA TYR A 185 -9.82 21.56 22.80
C TYR A 185 -9.15 22.12 21.54
N VAL A 186 -8.57 21.26 20.70
CA VAL A 186 -7.97 21.68 19.42
C VAL A 186 -9.05 22.28 18.50
N LEU A 187 -10.18 21.59 18.31
CA LEU A 187 -11.26 22.05 17.45
C LEU A 187 -11.84 23.39 17.91
N ASN A 188 -12.14 23.53 19.20
CA ASN A 188 -12.66 24.77 19.77
C ASN A 188 -11.66 25.93 19.58
N THR A 189 -10.37 25.67 19.75
CA THR A 189 -9.31 26.68 19.53
C THR A 189 -9.23 27.11 18.08
N ILE A 190 -9.34 26.18 17.12
CA ILE A 190 -9.39 26.50 15.68
C ILE A 190 -10.61 27.40 15.40
N ILE A 191 -11.80 27.02 15.87
CA ILE A 191 -13.03 27.78 15.66
C ILE A 191 -12.91 29.20 16.25
N GLU A 192 -12.41 29.34 17.48
CA GLU A 192 -12.23 30.63 18.12
C GLU A 192 -11.22 31.53 17.40
N ARG A 193 -10.11 30.95 16.92
CA ARG A 193 -9.10 31.70 16.16
C ARG A 193 -9.60 32.13 14.81
N ARG A 194 -10.36 31.29 14.10
CA ARG A 194 -11.05 31.66 12.86
C ARG A 194 -11.99 32.83 13.07
N LYS A 195 -12.80 32.84 14.14
CA LYS A 195 -13.68 33.98 14.50
C LYS A 195 -12.92 35.28 14.70
N LYS A 196 -11.65 35.20 15.13
CA LYS A 196 -10.75 36.34 15.32
C LYS A 196 -9.92 36.68 14.07
N GLY A 197 -10.13 35.98 12.95
CA GLY A 197 -9.33 36.14 11.72
C GLY A 197 -7.88 35.66 11.82
N ILE A 198 -7.55 34.83 12.84
CA ILE A 198 -6.19 34.35 13.08
C ILE A 198 -5.97 33.06 12.27
N VAL A 199 -5.20 33.17 11.18
CA VAL A 199 -4.74 32.04 10.39
C VAL A 199 -3.28 31.72 10.75
N LYS A 200 -3.00 30.46 11.07
CA LYS A 200 -1.66 30.00 11.43
C LYS A 200 -1.22 28.87 10.50
N LYS A 201 0.06 28.87 10.16
CA LYS A 201 0.72 27.86 9.34
C LYS A 201 2.07 27.55 9.96
N VAL A 202 2.54 26.32 9.81
CA VAL A 202 3.93 25.98 10.09
C VAL A 202 4.83 26.75 9.11
N GLU A 203 6.03 27.10 9.56
CA GLU A 203 7.04 27.77 8.75
C GLU A 203 7.20 27.10 7.38
N ARG A 204 7.30 27.91 6.31
CA ARG A 204 7.44 27.40 4.96
C ARG A 204 8.82 26.75 4.76
N GLY A 205 8.86 25.73 3.92
CA GLY A 205 10.10 25.07 3.51
C GLY A 205 10.09 23.57 3.77
N THR A 206 10.81 22.85 2.92
CA THR A 206 10.87 21.38 2.88
C THR A 206 11.21 20.78 4.25
N ARG A 207 12.18 21.38 4.96
CA ARG A 207 12.59 20.93 6.31
C ARG A 207 11.44 20.93 7.32
N HIS A 208 10.55 21.92 7.23
CA HIS A 208 9.51 22.20 8.22
C HIS A 208 8.18 21.52 7.89
N ARG A 209 7.80 21.42 6.61
CA ARG A 209 6.46 20.93 6.23
C ARG A 209 6.43 19.51 5.66
N GLN A 210 7.51 19.03 5.04
CA GLN A 210 7.45 17.77 4.28
C GLN A 210 7.01 16.58 5.13
N HIS A 211 7.62 16.39 6.30
CA HIS A 211 7.27 15.30 7.21
C HIS A 211 5.85 15.38 7.76
N LEU A 212 5.24 16.57 7.80
CA LEU A 212 3.85 16.75 8.22
C LEU A 212 2.91 16.37 7.07
N ARG A 213 3.23 16.85 5.86
CA ARG A 213 2.46 16.51 4.66
C ARG A 213 2.54 15.01 4.33
N GLU A 214 3.70 14.39 4.48
CA GLU A 214 3.87 12.94 4.27
C GLU A 214 3.03 12.10 5.23
N GLN A 215 2.82 12.56 6.47
CA GLN A 215 1.88 11.89 7.38
C GLN A 215 0.44 11.97 6.85
N ILE A 216 -0.02 13.16 6.41
CA ILE A 216 -1.35 13.30 5.82
C ILE A 216 -1.48 12.43 4.56
N ASN A 217 -0.44 12.38 3.73
CA ASN A 217 -0.42 11.54 2.53
C ASN A 217 -0.51 10.04 2.87
N LEU A 218 0.13 9.55 3.95
CA LEU A 218 -0.03 8.17 4.41
C LEU A 218 -1.48 7.89 4.82
N LEU A 219 -2.12 8.84 5.51
CA LEU A 219 -3.53 8.71 5.89
C LEU A 219 -4.46 8.77 4.66
N GLU A 220 -4.12 9.53 3.63
CA GLU A 220 -4.85 9.54 2.36
C GLU A 220 -4.66 8.23 1.58
N LEU A 221 -3.43 7.70 1.52
CA LEU A 221 -3.13 6.39 0.92
C LEU A 221 -3.91 5.26 1.59
N SER A 222 -4.28 5.42 2.87
CA SER A 222 -5.12 4.49 3.62
C SER A 222 -6.62 4.58 3.28
N ASN A 223 -7.03 5.44 2.36
CA ASN A 223 -8.41 5.66 1.96
C ASN A 223 -9.35 6.23 3.06
N LEU A 224 -8.86 6.45 4.29
CA LEU A 224 -9.65 6.95 5.42
C LEU A 224 -10.03 8.44 5.31
N ILE A 225 -9.27 9.19 4.52
CA ILE A 225 -9.53 10.61 4.22
C ILE A 225 -9.46 10.90 2.72
N ARG A 226 -9.93 12.09 2.36
CA ARG A 226 -9.74 12.74 1.06
C ARG A 226 -9.16 14.12 1.28
N VAL A 227 -8.17 14.51 0.48
CA VAL A 227 -7.67 15.87 0.45
C VAL A 227 -8.16 16.57 -0.81
N GLU A 228 -9.01 17.57 -0.63
CA GLU A 228 -9.56 18.41 -1.71
C GLU A 228 -9.02 19.83 -1.55
N ASP A 229 -8.14 20.25 -2.46
CA ASP A 229 -7.32 21.45 -2.33
C ASP A 229 -6.51 21.45 -1.01
N GLU A 230 -6.98 22.21 -0.01
CA GLU A 230 -6.41 22.25 1.33
C GLU A 230 -7.31 21.62 2.39
N ASN A 231 -8.51 21.19 2.03
CA ASN A 231 -9.49 20.61 2.94
C ASN A 231 -9.22 19.13 3.15
N VAL A 232 -9.34 18.68 4.40
CA VAL A 232 -9.19 17.27 4.75
C VAL A 232 -10.54 16.74 5.24
N LEU A 233 -11.06 15.76 4.51
CA LEU A 233 -12.39 15.20 4.72
C LEU A 233 -12.29 13.72 5.09
N LEU A 234 -13.16 13.23 5.97
CA LEU A 234 -13.28 11.79 6.24
C LEU A 234 -13.94 11.10 5.04
N ASN A 235 -13.45 9.92 4.67
CA ASN A 235 -14.19 9.02 3.79
C ASN A 235 -15.25 8.26 4.61
N SER A 236 -16.52 8.64 4.49
CA SER A 236 -17.59 8.03 5.31
C SER A 236 -17.83 6.54 5.03
N TYR A 237 -17.44 6.03 3.87
CA TYR A 237 -17.51 4.60 3.56
C TYR A 237 -16.55 3.76 4.41
N GLU A 238 -15.48 4.37 4.91
CA GLU A 238 -14.49 3.73 5.78
C GLU A 238 -14.85 3.84 7.27
N HIS A 239 -16.12 4.10 7.61
CA HIS A 239 -16.55 4.33 9.00
C HIS A 239 -16.16 3.21 9.96
N ILE A 240 -16.17 1.94 9.54
CA ILE A 240 -15.76 0.80 10.40
C ILE A 240 -14.30 0.97 10.84
N ALA A 241 -13.40 1.20 9.90
CA ALA A 241 -11.99 1.43 10.17
C ALA A 241 -11.78 2.75 10.94
N ILE A 242 -12.46 3.84 10.57
CA ILE A 242 -12.35 5.13 11.27
C ILE A 242 -12.72 4.99 12.76
N GLU A 243 -13.82 4.31 13.07
CA GLU A 243 -14.27 4.11 14.46
C GLU A 243 -13.29 3.22 15.25
N LEU A 244 -12.57 2.30 14.61
CA LEU A 244 -11.49 1.53 15.25
C LEU A 244 -10.37 2.44 15.76
N PHE A 245 -9.93 3.40 14.95
CA PHE A 245 -8.91 4.39 15.34
C PHE A 245 -9.41 5.31 16.46
N ILE A 246 -10.66 5.79 16.35
CA ILE A 246 -11.22 6.72 17.34
C ILE A 246 -11.35 6.03 18.70
N LYS A 247 -11.79 4.77 18.76
CA LYS A 247 -11.93 3.99 20.02
C LYS A 247 -10.63 3.83 20.80
N THR A 248 -9.48 3.97 20.15
CA THR A 248 -8.17 3.80 20.78
C THR A 248 -7.43 5.12 20.97
N VAL A 249 -7.97 6.28 20.57
CA VAL A 249 -7.26 7.58 20.65
C VAL A 249 -6.78 7.92 22.06
N ASP A 250 -7.63 7.74 23.07
CA ASP A 250 -7.34 8.08 24.48
C ASP A 250 -6.65 6.94 25.25
N LYS A 251 -6.46 5.78 24.61
CA LYS A 251 -5.73 4.66 25.23
C LYS A 251 -4.21 4.95 25.26
N PRO A 252 -3.43 4.29 26.13
CA PRO A 252 -1.97 4.34 26.08
C PRO A 252 -1.39 4.01 24.69
N LEU A 253 -0.10 4.30 24.52
CA LEU A 253 0.63 3.83 23.34
C LEU A 253 0.56 2.31 23.28
N ASN A 254 0.36 1.77 22.08
CA ASN A 254 0.30 0.33 21.88
C ASN A 254 1.68 -0.30 22.08
N PHE A 255 2.73 0.40 21.62
CA PHE A 255 4.11 0.07 21.92
C PHE A 255 4.65 0.99 23.01
N ASP A 256 4.87 0.45 24.21
CA ASP A 256 5.44 1.22 25.31
C ASP A 256 6.97 1.34 25.16
N ILE A 257 7.40 2.35 24.41
CA ILE A 257 8.83 2.64 24.20
C ILE A 257 9.53 3.17 25.46
N TYR A 258 8.77 3.61 26.48
CA TYR A 258 9.33 4.17 27.71
C TYR A 258 9.87 3.10 28.67
N LYS A 259 9.52 1.83 28.44
CA LYS A 259 9.97 0.71 29.27
C LYS A 259 11.43 0.31 29.06
N TYR A 260 12.06 0.78 27.98
CA TYR A 260 13.43 0.43 27.60
C TYR A 260 14.44 1.40 28.20
N ASP A 261 15.59 0.90 28.65
CA ASP A 261 16.73 1.70 29.08
C ASP A 261 17.63 2.07 27.90
N PHE A 262 17.60 3.35 27.53
CA PHE A 262 18.44 3.93 26.48
C PHE A 262 19.87 4.25 26.93
N SER A 263 20.27 3.87 28.14
CA SER A 263 21.68 3.87 28.55
C SER A 263 22.37 2.58 28.07
N ASN A 264 21.68 1.44 28.13
CA ASN A 264 22.16 0.11 27.77
C ASN A 264 22.18 -0.11 26.25
N SER A 265 23.27 -0.67 25.70
CA SER A 265 23.39 -0.96 24.26
C SER A 265 22.51 -2.13 23.80
N GLU A 266 22.35 -3.15 24.65
CA GLU A 266 21.56 -4.34 24.33
C GLU A 266 20.07 -4.00 24.31
N GLU A 267 19.58 -3.26 25.30
CA GLU A 267 18.18 -2.83 25.33
C GLU A 267 17.81 -1.91 24.16
N LYS A 268 18.75 -1.11 23.64
CA LYS A 268 18.54 -0.35 22.40
C LYS A 268 18.30 -1.27 21.21
N LYS A 269 19.09 -2.34 21.09
CA LYS A 269 18.95 -3.33 20.00
C LYS A 269 17.59 -4.01 20.10
N VAL A 270 17.25 -4.52 21.28
CA VAL A 270 15.95 -5.15 21.55
C VAL A 270 14.78 -4.20 21.26
N MET A 271 14.89 -2.91 21.63
CA MET A 271 13.85 -1.91 21.32
C MET A 271 13.60 -1.78 19.81
N TYR A 272 14.66 -1.75 18.98
CA TYR A 272 14.49 -1.66 17.53
C TYR A 272 13.87 -2.92 16.94
N GLU A 273 14.28 -4.11 17.41
CA GLU A 273 13.73 -5.39 16.97
C GLU A 273 12.25 -5.51 17.35
N ASP A 274 11.91 -5.23 18.62
CA ASP A 274 10.55 -5.24 19.13
C ASP A 274 9.67 -4.22 18.39
N TRP A 275 10.19 -3.00 18.12
CA TRP A 275 9.47 -1.99 17.35
C TRP A 275 9.21 -2.46 15.92
N ALA A 276 10.23 -3.00 15.22
CA ALA A 276 10.08 -3.44 13.84
C ALA A 276 9.04 -4.55 13.73
N LYS A 277 9.08 -5.52 14.65
CA LYS A 277 8.09 -6.60 14.72
C LYS A 277 6.69 -6.09 15.04
N TYR A 278 6.55 -5.18 16.00
CA TYR A 278 5.27 -4.56 16.34
C TYR A 278 4.70 -3.78 15.15
N PHE A 279 5.51 -2.92 14.54
CA PHE A 279 5.05 -1.98 13.51
C PHE A 279 4.62 -2.70 12.22
N GLY A 280 5.36 -3.72 11.80
CA GLY A 280 4.99 -4.59 10.68
C GLY A 280 3.94 -5.66 10.99
N GLY A 281 3.48 -5.77 12.24
CA GLY A 281 2.51 -6.77 12.69
C GLY A 281 1.05 -6.38 12.41
N VAL A 282 0.15 -7.36 12.52
CA VAL A 282 -1.31 -7.15 12.55
C VAL A 282 -1.78 -7.14 14.00
N ASN A 283 -1.85 -5.95 14.60
CA ASN A 283 -2.14 -5.79 16.04
C ASN A 283 -3.63 -5.62 16.35
N ILE A 284 -4.49 -6.30 15.60
CA ILE A 284 -5.95 -6.32 15.78
C ILE A 284 -6.49 -7.74 15.64
N SER A 285 -7.61 -8.01 16.29
CA SER A 285 -8.21 -9.35 16.32
C SER A 285 -8.82 -9.78 14.98
N ASP A 286 -9.27 -8.82 14.17
CA ASP A 286 -9.90 -9.09 12.87
C ASP A 286 -9.36 -8.08 11.84
N TYR A 287 -8.47 -8.55 10.96
CA TYR A 287 -7.89 -7.71 9.91
C TYR A 287 -8.94 -7.23 8.89
N ASN A 288 -10.04 -7.97 8.69
CA ASN A 288 -11.06 -7.61 7.71
C ASN A 288 -11.75 -6.28 8.02
N LEU A 289 -11.61 -5.77 9.25
CA LEU A 289 -12.05 -4.42 9.63
C LEU A 289 -11.27 -3.30 8.92
N LEU A 290 -10.11 -3.62 8.34
CA LEU A 290 -9.27 -2.68 7.59
C LEU A 290 -9.48 -2.79 6.07
N THR A 291 -10.15 -3.83 5.59
CA THR A 291 -10.36 -4.03 4.16
C THR A 291 -11.05 -2.85 3.50
N THR A 292 -10.57 -2.50 2.30
CA THR A 292 -11.18 -1.49 1.44
C THR A 292 -12.11 -2.16 0.44
N SER A 293 -13.37 -1.75 0.38
CA SER A 293 -14.24 -2.16 -0.73
C SER A 293 -13.99 -1.31 -1.98
N VAL A 294 -14.30 -1.85 -3.16
CA VAL A 294 -14.22 -1.08 -4.42
C VAL A 294 -15.14 0.14 -4.35
N GLU A 295 -16.32 -0.03 -3.74
CA GLU A 295 -17.28 1.05 -3.53
C GLU A 295 -16.72 2.17 -2.63
N ALA A 296 -16.04 1.82 -1.53
CA ALA A 296 -15.42 2.79 -0.62
C ALA A 296 -14.24 3.55 -1.26
N LEU A 297 -13.65 2.96 -2.30
CA LEU A 297 -12.57 3.60 -3.04
C LEU A 297 -13.14 4.61 -4.05
N GLN A 298 -14.12 4.21 -4.86
CA GLN A 298 -14.56 4.91 -6.07
C GLN A 298 -15.63 5.98 -5.87
N GLN A 299 -16.28 6.05 -4.72
CA GLN A 299 -17.33 7.05 -4.51
C GLN A 299 -16.78 8.44 -4.19
N LYS A 300 -17.37 9.45 -4.84
CA LYS A 300 -16.99 10.87 -4.74
C LYS A 300 -17.92 11.68 -3.85
N GLU A 301 -19.10 11.16 -3.51
CA GLU A 301 -20.09 11.86 -2.69
C GLU A 301 -20.25 11.20 -1.32
N ASP A 302 -20.32 12.05 -0.30
CA ASP A 302 -20.33 11.66 1.11
C ASP A 302 -21.76 11.28 1.55
N ILE A 303 -22.36 10.28 0.89
CA ILE A 303 -23.70 9.76 1.21
C ILE A 303 -23.55 8.58 2.16
N GLN A 304 -24.12 8.66 3.36
CA GLN A 304 -24.15 7.52 4.27
C GLN A 304 -24.94 6.35 3.65
N ILE A 305 -24.25 5.26 3.34
CA ILE A 305 -24.88 3.99 2.97
C ILE A 305 -24.50 2.94 4.01
N GLU A 306 -25.50 2.28 4.58
CA GLU A 306 -25.31 1.03 5.35
C GLU A 306 -24.83 -0.08 4.40
N THR A 307 -23.51 -0.22 4.25
CA THR A 307 -22.94 -1.35 3.50
C THR A 307 -22.95 -2.59 4.37
N LYS A 308 -23.81 -3.57 4.04
CA LYS A 308 -23.70 -4.92 4.60
C LYS A 308 -22.41 -5.58 4.08
N PRO A 309 -21.61 -6.24 4.94
CA PRO A 309 -20.40 -6.94 4.50
C PRO A 309 -20.77 -8.07 3.54
N LYS A 310 -20.14 -8.10 2.35
CA LYS A 310 -20.22 -9.23 1.42
C LYS A 310 -19.44 -10.41 2.02
N LYS A 311 -19.99 -11.63 1.97
CA LYS A 311 -19.33 -12.85 2.47
C LYS A 311 -18.32 -13.38 1.44
N GLY A 312 -17.04 -13.50 1.81
CA GLY A 312 -15.95 -14.06 0.99
C GLY A 312 -14.57 -13.69 1.56
N VAL A 313 -13.49 -14.31 1.07
CA VAL A 313 -12.12 -13.83 1.34
C VAL A 313 -11.81 -12.71 0.35
N ASP A 314 -11.19 -11.61 0.80
CA ASP A 314 -11.06 -10.38 0.01
C ASP A 314 -10.36 -10.54 -1.34
N HIS A 315 -9.35 -11.39 -1.42
CA HIS A 315 -8.68 -11.70 -2.69
C HIS A 315 -9.67 -12.24 -3.72
N THR A 316 -10.55 -13.16 -3.31
CA THR A 316 -11.58 -13.72 -4.19
C THR A 316 -12.61 -12.66 -4.59
N ILE A 317 -12.99 -11.78 -3.66
CA ILE A 317 -13.93 -10.68 -3.95
C ILE A 317 -13.32 -9.69 -4.96
N LEU A 318 -12.04 -9.34 -4.81
CA LEU A 318 -11.33 -8.44 -5.71
C LEU A 318 -11.10 -9.08 -7.08
N GLY A 319 -10.73 -10.36 -7.12
CA GLY A 319 -10.61 -11.15 -8.34
C GLY A 319 -11.92 -11.17 -9.12
N ASP A 320 -13.00 -11.65 -8.48
CA ASP A 320 -14.35 -11.72 -9.06
C ASP A 320 -14.83 -10.34 -9.56
N ALA A 321 -14.58 -9.26 -8.81
CA ALA A 321 -14.95 -7.90 -9.23
C ALA A 321 -14.19 -7.44 -10.48
N GLY A 322 -12.90 -7.80 -10.60
CA GLY A 322 -12.11 -7.52 -11.80
C GLY A 322 -12.58 -8.32 -13.00
N GLU A 323 -12.79 -9.64 -12.82
CA GLU A 323 -13.27 -10.53 -13.87
C GLU A 323 -14.61 -10.05 -14.43
N GLU A 324 -15.58 -9.73 -13.55
CA GLU A 324 -16.89 -9.23 -13.96
C GLU A 324 -16.76 -7.90 -14.72
N TYR A 325 -15.92 -6.97 -14.25
CA TYR A 325 -15.72 -5.68 -14.91
C TYR A 325 -15.11 -5.83 -16.31
N VAL A 326 -14.08 -6.68 -16.46
CA VAL A 326 -13.46 -6.98 -17.77
C VAL A 326 -14.46 -7.69 -18.68
N TYR A 327 -15.25 -8.62 -18.15
CA TYR A 327 -16.25 -9.35 -18.91
C TYR A 327 -17.29 -8.43 -19.54
N GLN A 328 -17.81 -7.45 -18.78
CA GLN A 328 -18.77 -6.48 -19.32
C GLN A 328 -18.15 -5.59 -20.40
N ILE A 329 -16.92 -5.10 -20.19
CA ILE A 329 -16.20 -4.31 -21.20
C ILE A 329 -15.95 -5.10 -22.48
N GLU A 330 -15.52 -6.37 -22.36
CA GLU A 330 -15.32 -7.21 -23.53
C GLU A 330 -16.63 -7.49 -24.26
N LYS A 331 -17.73 -7.70 -23.53
CA LYS A 331 -19.06 -7.81 -24.14
C LYS A 331 -19.46 -6.55 -24.90
N GLU A 332 -19.28 -5.37 -24.32
CA GLU A 332 -19.58 -4.09 -24.95
C GLU A 332 -18.72 -3.86 -26.19
N ARG A 333 -17.41 -4.14 -26.10
CA ARG A 333 -16.45 -4.04 -27.21
C ARG A 333 -16.85 -4.94 -28.38
N VAL A 334 -17.09 -6.23 -28.10
CA VAL A 334 -17.48 -7.21 -29.12
C VAL A 334 -18.87 -6.88 -29.68
N ASN A 335 -19.83 -6.49 -28.84
CA ASN A 335 -21.17 -6.09 -29.27
C ASN A 335 -21.15 -4.87 -30.19
N SER A 336 -20.31 -3.88 -29.89
CA SER A 336 -20.16 -2.67 -30.69
C SER A 336 -19.61 -2.95 -32.09
N TYR A 337 -18.82 -4.02 -32.24
CA TYR A 337 -18.35 -4.50 -33.54
C TYR A 337 -19.39 -5.37 -34.24
N ASN A 338 -19.86 -6.43 -33.58
CA ASN A 338 -20.87 -7.35 -34.11
C ASN A 338 -21.66 -8.02 -32.96
N PRO A 339 -22.94 -7.67 -32.76
CA PRO A 339 -23.78 -8.23 -31.70
C PRO A 339 -23.90 -9.76 -31.71
N ARG A 340 -23.71 -10.43 -32.87
CA ARG A 340 -23.76 -11.89 -32.96
C ARG A 340 -22.59 -12.58 -32.27
N LEU A 341 -21.46 -11.88 -32.13
CA LEU A 341 -20.25 -12.41 -31.51
C LEU A 341 -20.24 -12.25 -29.99
N THR A 342 -21.13 -11.44 -29.41
CA THR A 342 -21.18 -11.18 -27.96
C THR A 342 -21.35 -12.45 -27.13
N ASN A 343 -22.07 -13.45 -27.65
CA ASN A 343 -22.26 -14.74 -26.98
C ASN A 343 -20.98 -15.60 -26.96
N LYS A 344 -19.94 -15.23 -27.73
CA LYS A 344 -18.62 -15.86 -27.68
C LYS A 344 -17.74 -15.32 -26.54
N VAL A 345 -18.18 -14.26 -25.85
CA VAL A 345 -17.54 -13.76 -24.63
C VAL A 345 -18.07 -14.57 -23.44
N ILE A 346 -17.21 -15.38 -22.82
CA ILE A 346 -17.55 -16.37 -21.80
C ILE A 346 -16.64 -16.18 -20.58
N MET A 347 -17.25 -16.07 -19.40
CA MET A 347 -16.53 -16.12 -18.12
C MET A 347 -16.17 -17.56 -17.75
N LEU A 348 -14.91 -17.75 -17.37
CA LEU A 348 -14.26 -19.03 -17.11
C LEU A 348 -13.41 -19.03 -15.83
N GLY A 349 -13.31 -17.93 -15.06
CA GLY A 349 -12.47 -17.87 -13.85
C GLY A 349 -12.81 -18.92 -12.78
N LYS A 350 -14.06 -19.40 -12.75
CA LYS A 350 -14.48 -20.51 -11.86
C LYS A 350 -14.04 -21.90 -12.35
N GLN A 351 -13.67 -22.03 -13.62
CA GLN A 351 -13.28 -23.30 -14.22
C GLN A 351 -11.78 -23.55 -14.04
N ARG A 352 -11.47 -24.48 -13.13
CA ARG A 352 -10.09 -24.83 -12.79
C ARG A 352 -9.38 -25.48 -13.99
N GLY A 353 -8.12 -25.10 -14.19
CA GLY A 353 -7.20 -25.81 -15.08
C GLY A 353 -7.00 -25.20 -16.46
N ILE A 354 -7.71 -24.12 -16.79
CA ILE A 354 -7.63 -23.48 -18.12
C ILE A 354 -6.46 -22.50 -18.23
N GLY A 355 -6.19 -21.74 -17.16
CA GLY A 355 -5.09 -20.75 -17.12
C GLY A 355 -5.46 -19.38 -17.72
N TYR A 356 -6.75 -19.07 -17.82
CA TYR A 356 -7.29 -17.73 -18.12
C TYR A 356 -8.72 -17.63 -17.59
N ASP A 357 -9.20 -16.41 -17.34
CA ASP A 357 -10.49 -16.15 -16.69
C ASP A 357 -11.61 -15.87 -17.69
N ILE A 358 -11.29 -15.34 -18.88
CA ILE A 358 -12.29 -14.97 -19.89
C ILE A 358 -11.84 -15.47 -21.27
N SER A 359 -12.77 -16.10 -21.98
CA SER A 359 -12.64 -16.38 -23.42
C SER A 359 -13.45 -15.34 -24.18
N SER A 360 -12.82 -14.61 -25.08
CA SER A 360 -13.39 -13.56 -25.93
C SER A 360 -12.95 -13.78 -27.38
N VAL A 361 -13.22 -12.81 -28.25
CA VAL A 361 -12.79 -12.80 -29.66
C VAL A 361 -12.09 -11.49 -30.02
N GLU A 362 -11.25 -11.48 -31.04
CA GLU A 362 -10.49 -10.29 -31.44
C GLU A 362 -11.38 -9.12 -31.90
N ALA A 363 -12.50 -9.39 -32.57
CA ALA A 363 -13.45 -8.41 -33.07
C ALA A 363 -12.78 -7.23 -33.80
N ASN A 364 -12.99 -6.00 -33.35
CA ASN A 364 -12.45 -4.80 -33.98
C ASN A 364 -10.93 -4.64 -33.90
N GLU A 365 -10.24 -5.43 -33.08
CA GLU A 365 -8.78 -5.37 -32.95
C GLU A 365 -8.05 -6.28 -33.95
N ASN A 366 -8.75 -7.23 -34.57
CA ASN A 366 -8.28 -7.94 -35.76
C ASN A 366 -9.41 -7.98 -36.80
N ILE A 367 -9.42 -7.00 -37.70
CA ILE A 367 -10.49 -6.86 -38.71
C ILE A 367 -10.45 -8.00 -39.74
N GLU A 368 -9.27 -8.59 -39.99
CA GLU A 368 -9.11 -9.70 -40.93
C GLU A 368 -9.71 -10.99 -40.36
N ASP A 369 -9.45 -11.26 -39.08
CA ASP A 369 -9.94 -12.45 -38.38
C ASP A 369 -10.65 -12.10 -37.05
N PRO A 370 -11.83 -11.46 -37.10
CA PRO A 370 -12.51 -10.94 -35.91
C PRO A 370 -13.05 -12.03 -34.98
N GLU A 371 -13.18 -13.26 -35.47
CA GLU A 371 -13.65 -14.41 -34.70
C GLU A 371 -12.53 -15.20 -34.03
N PHE A 372 -11.26 -14.83 -34.26
CA PHE A 372 -10.13 -15.48 -33.60
C PHE A 372 -10.23 -15.33 -32.09
N ALA A 373 -9.85 -16.41 -31.40
CA ALA A 373 -9.97 -16.49 -29.96
C ALA A 373 -9.04 -15.50 -29.27
N ARG A 374 -9.57 -14.87 -28.23
CA ARG A 374 -8.84 -14.02 -27.30
C ARG A 374 -8.98 -14.59 -25.90
N PHE A 375 -7.89 -15.03 -25.30
CA PHE A 375 -7.86 -15.54 -23.93
C PHE A 375 -7.34 -14.45 -23.00
N ILE A 376 -8.05 -14.20 -21.90
CA ILE A 376 -7.78 -13.08 -21.01
C ILE A 376 -7.65 -13.59 -19.57
N GLU A 377 -6.48 -13.36 -18.99
CA GLU A 377 -6.21 -13.47 -17.55
C GLU A 377 -6.38 -12.10 -16.89
N VAL A 378 -7.12 -12.01 -15.79
CA VAL A 378 -7.44 -10.75 -15.12
C VAL A 378 -6.68 -10.66 -13.80
N LYS A 379 -5.90 -9.57 -13.61
CA LYS A 379 -5.20 -9.30 -12.34
C LYS A 379 -5.62 -7.96 -11.77
N SER A 380 -6.21 -7.96 -10.58
CA SER A 380 -6.83 -6.78 -9.97
C SER A 380 -6.06 -6.28 -8.75
N THR A 381 -6.02 -4.96 -8.55
CA THR A 381 -5.44 -4.32 -7.36
C THR A 381 -6.25 -3.09 -6.96
N LYS A 382 -6.44 -2.91 -5.65
CA LYS A 382 -6.98 -1.68 -5.06
C LYS A 382 -5.84 -0.75 -4.70
N ARG A 383 -5.88 0.49 -5.17
CA ARG A 383 -4.87 1.51 -4.86
C ARG A 383 -5.42 2.92 -4.91
N THR A 384 -4.79 3.85 -4.22
CA THR A 384 -5.30 5.24 -4.11
C THR A 384 -4.78 6.15 -5.22
N THR A 385 -3.66 5.82 -5.87
CA THR A 385 -3.13 6.59 -6.99
C THR A 385 -3.22 5.82 -8.30
N ALA A 386 -3.57 6.48 -9.41
CA ALA A 386 -3.53 5.85 -10.72
C ALA A 386 -2.08 5.75 -11.23
N PRO A 387 -1.61 4.56 -11.66
CA PRO A 387 -0.30 4.48 -12.30
C PRO A 387 -0.31 5.28 -13.61
N SER A 388 0.79 5.92 -13.97
CA SER A 388 0.90 6.68 -15.24
C SER A 388 1.87 6.00 -16.19
N LEU A 389 1.52 5.94 -17.48
CA LEU A 389 2.42 5.44 -18.52
C LEU A 389 3.59 6.40 -18.82
N THR A 390 3.46 7.68 -18.43
CA THR A 390 4.55 8.66 -18.58
C THR A 390 5.55 8.64 -17.42
N ASP A 391 5.25 7.87 -16.37
CA ASP A 391 6.10 7.74 -15.20
C ASP A 391 7.15 6.65 -15.43
N LYS A 392 8.38 7.09 -15.72
CA LYS A 392 9.50 6.18 -15.97
C LYS A 392 9.95 5.38 -14.74
N THR A 393 9.43 5.70 -13.56
CA THR A 393 9.76 4.97 -12.31
C THR A 393 8.66 4.01 -11.89
N TRP A 394 7.55 3.97 -12.64
CA TRP A 394 6.47 3.03 -12.37
C TRP A 394 6.87 1.63 -12.80
N VAL A 395 6.89 0.72 -11.83
CA VAL A 395 6.97 -0.73 -12.03
C VAL A 395 5.81 -1.37 -11.30
N ASP A 396 5.26 -2.43 -11.89
CA ASP A 396 4.20 -3.22 -11.28
C ASP A 396 4.58 -4.70 -11.33
N THR A 397 4.16 -5.44 -10.30
CA THR A 397 4.49 -6.85 -10.13
C THR A 397 3.19 -7.61 -9.94
N ILE A 398 3.03 -8.70 -10.69
CA ILE A 398 1.89 -9.61 -10.56
C ILE A 398 2.39 -11.04 -10.43
N ASN A 399 1.68 -11.82 -9.63
CA ASN A 399 1.93 -13.26 -9.51
C ASN A 399 1.11 -14.00 -10.57
N LEU A 400 1.79 -14.79 -11.38
CA LEU A 400 1.16 -15.70 -12.34
C LEU A 400 1.26 -17.14 -11.86
N THR A 401 0.17 -17.88 -11.93
CA THR A 401 0.24 -19.33 -11.67
C THR A 401 0.97 -20.04 -12.82
N ARG A 402 1.51 -21.23 -12.55
CA ARG A 402 2.13 -22.06 -13.60
C ARG A 402 1.19 -22.29 -14.79
N LYS A 403 -0.11 -22.42 -14.54
CA LYS A 403 -1.10 -22.66 -15.61
C LYS A 403 -1.31 -21.43 -16.46
N GLU A 404 -1.38 -20.25 -15.85
CA GLU A 404 -1.44 -18.97 -16.57
C GLU A 404 -0.21 -18.78 -17.45
N TRP A 405 0.99 -19.07 -16.92
CA TRP A 405 2.22 -18.96 -17.71
C TRP A 405 2.30 -19.98 -18.85
N VAL A 406 1.83 -21.22 -18.62
CA VAL A 406 1.74 -22.23 -19.68
C VAL A 406 0.72 -21.84 -20.74
N ALA A 407 -0.44 -21.29 -20.35
CA ALA A 407 -1.44 -20.78 -21.28
C ALA A 407 -0.88 -19.62 -22.11
N ALA A 408 -0.15 -18.69 -21.50
CA ALA A 408 0.57 -17.63 -22.22
C ALA A 408 1.55 -18.19 -23.26
N LYS A 409 2.32 -19.22 -22.89
CA LYS A 409 3.24 -19.92 -23.80
C LYS A 409 2.51 -20.64 -24.94
N GLN A 410 1.37 -21.25 -24.67
CA GLN A 410 0.60 -22.04 -25.62
C GLN A 410 -0.15 -21.17 -26.62
N TYR A 411 -0.85 -20.14 -26.13
CA TYR A 411 -1.77 -19.34 -26.95
C TYR A 411 -1.11 -18.07 -27.52
N ARG A 412 0.07 -17.66 -27.04
CA ARG A 412 0.91 -16.61 -27.63
C ARG A 412 0.14 -15.31 -27.86
N SER A 413 -0.02 -14.88 -29.12
CA SER A 413 -0.72 -13.65 -29.51
C SER A 413 -2.20 -13.64 -29.13
N ALA A 414 -2.83 -14.80 -28.95
CA ALA A 414 -4.20 -14.89 -28.45
C ALA A 414 -4.29 -14.70 -26.93
N PHE A 415 -3.18 -14.80 -26.18
CA PHE A 415 -3.18 -14.64 -24.72
C PHE A 415 -2.94 -13.19 -24.31
N ASN A 416 -3.74 -12.74 -23.35
CA ASN A 416 -3.71 -11.38 -22.84
C ASN A 416 -3.80 -11.38 -21.33
N ILE A 417 -3.04 -10.50 -20.69
CA ILE A 417 -3.27 -10.14 -19.29
C ILE A 417 -3.98 -8.78 -19.29
N TYR A 418 -5.13 -8.71 -18.64
CA TYR A 418 -5.83 -7.46 -18.37
C TYR A 418 -5.56 -7.08 -16.92
N ARG A 419 -4.71 -6.06 -16.76
CA ARG A 419 -4.32 -5.54 -15.46
C ARG A 419 -5.29 -4.44 -15.04
N VAL A 420 -6.06 -4.68 -13.99
CA VAL A 420 -7.13 -3.81 -13.50
C VAL A 420 -6.70 -3.08 -12.23
N TYR A 421 -6.76 -1.76 -12.26
CA TYR A 421 -6.57 -0.91 -11.08
C TYR A 421 -7.88 -0.25 -10.72
N PHE A 422 -8.41 -0.60 -9.56
CA PHE A 422 -9.47 0.18 -8.93
C PHE A 422 -8.80 1.34 -8.21
N THR A 423 -9.15 2.57 -8.60
CA THR A 423 -8.65 3.82 -7.99
C THR A 423 -9.81 4.73 -7.60
N PRO A 424 -9.60 5.75 -6.76
CA PRO A 424 -10.69 6.61 -6.32
C PRO A 424 -11.41 7.38 -7.44
N SER A 425 -10.67 7.75 -8.49
CA SER A 425 -11.22 8.57 -9.58
C SER A 425 -11.79 7.75 -10.73
N GLU A 426 -11.22 6.57 -11.00
CA GLU A 426 -11.51 5.75 -12.18
C GLU A 426 -11.07 4.27 -11.99
N THR A 427 -11.63 3.37 -12.80
CA THR A 427 -11.06 2.03 -13.02
C THR A 427 -10.17 2.06 -14.26
N VAL A 428 -8.89 1.74 -14.12
CA VAL A 428 -7.94 1.68 -15.25
C VAL A 428 -7.70 0.22 -15.64
N ILE A 429 -7.83 -0.10 -16.93
CA ILE A 429 -7.44 -1.40 -17.49
C ILE A 429 -6.23 -1.22 -18.40
N ARG A 430 -5.23 -2.09 -18.24
CA ARG A 430 -4.07 -2.18 -19.15
C ARG A 430 -3.97 -3.58 -19.73
N LYS A 431 -3.93 -3.64 -21.06
CA LYS A 431 -3.74 -4.87 -21.81
C LYS A 431 -2.26 -5.15 -22.00
N ILE A 432 -1.82 -6.35 -21.61
CA ILE A 432 -0.52 -6.91 -21.96
C ILE A 432 -0.77 -8.11 -22.86
N ASN A 433 -0.63 -7.91 -24.17
CA ASN A 433 -0.75 -8.98 -25.17
C ASN A 433 0.54 -9.79 -25.24
N ASN A 434 0.46 -11.10 -25.48
CA ASN A 434 1.60 -12.00 -25.65
C ASN A 434 2.72 -11.79 -24.61
N PRO A 435 2.44 -11.93 -23.31
CA PRO A 435 3.44 -11.71 -22.27
C PRO A 435 4.63 -12.68 -22.40
N PHE A 436 4.41 -13.87 -22.96
CA PHE A 436 5.49 -14.83 -23.18
C PHE A 436 6.53 -14.33 -24.19
N GLU A 437 6.10 -13.81 -25.34
CA GLU A 437 7.03 -13.18 -26.31
C GLU A 437 7.74 -11.97 -25.71
N LYS A 438 7.03 -11.13 -24.95
CA LYS A 438 7.64 -9.99 -24.26
C LYS A 438 8.73 -10.40 -23.27
N ASN A 439 8.59 -11.57 -22.64
CA ASN A 439 9.63 -12.13 -21.78
C ASN A 439 10.81 -12.66 -22.60
N GLU A 440 10.55 -13.36 -23.72
CA GLU A 440 11.62 -13.80 -24.65
C GLU A 440 12.40 -12.62 -25.24
N SER A 441 11.75 -11.48 -25.47
CA SER A 441 12.37 -10.26 -25.97
C SER A 441 12.95 -9.34 -24.89
N GLY A 442 12.91 -9.75 -23.62
CA GLY A 442 13.42 -8.95 -22.49
C GLY A 442 12.65 -7.66 -22.17
N ILE A 443 11.42 -7.50 -22.68
CA ILE A 443 10.55 -6.34 -22.39
C ILE A 443 9.92 -6.47 -20.99
N ILE A 444 9.63 -7.70 -20.57
CA ILE A 444 9.20 -8.02 -19.20
C ILE A 444 10.14 -9.08 -18.63
N ASN A 445 10.21 -9.16 -17.31
CA ASN A 445 10.96 -10.19 -16.59
C ASN A 445 10.00 -11.10 -15.83
N VAL A 446 10.09 -12.42 -16.05
CA VAL A 446 9.31 -13.44 -15.36
C VAL A 446 10.24 -14.42 -14.67
N LEU A 447 10.19 -14.45 -13.34
CA LEU A 447 11.01 -15.35 -12.51
C LEU A 447 10.20 -16.58 -12.12
N PRO A 448 10.67 -17.81 -12.41
CA PRO A 448 10.00 -19.01 -11.92
C PRO A 448 10.31 -19.22 -10.42
N THR A 449 9.30 -19.11 -9.56
CA THR A 449 9.48 -19.10 -8.10
C THR A 449 9.40 -20.49 -7.43
N MET A 450 8.84 -21.52 -8.07
CA MET A 450 8.81 -22.88 -7.52
C MET A 450 9.07 -23.98 -8.54
N TYR A 451 10.14 -24.74 -8.33
CA TYR A 451 10.28 -26.12 -8.79
C TYR A 451 11.03 -26.96 -7.78
N ARG A 452 10.42 -28.05 -7.31
CA ARG A 452 11.13 -29.11 -6.60
C ARG A 452 10.72 -30.47 -7.15
N MET A 453 11.70 -31.24 -7.61
CA MET A 453 11.53 -32.63 -8.06
C MET A 453 12.74 -33.45 -7.65
N ASP A 454 12.51 -34.40 -6.75
CA ASP A 454 13.46 -35.47 -6.42
C ASP A 454 12.93 -36.76 -7.07
N PHE A 455 13.73 -37.40 -7.93
CA PHE A 455 13.36 -38.67 -8.59
C PHE A 455 14.50 -39.70 -8.52
N PHE A 456 14.15 -40.98 -8.41
CA PHE A 456 15.07 -42.12 -8.26
C PHE A 456 14.87 -43.16 -9.38
N SER A 457 15.71 -44.20 -9.48
CA SER A 457 15.73 -45.15 -10.63
C SER A 457 14.42 -45.92 -10.88
N LYS A 458 13.60 -46.13 -9.85
CA LYS A 458 12.25 -46.70 -10.00
C LYS A 458 11.24 -45.71 -10.59
N SER A 459 11.52 -44.41 -10.61
CA SER A 459 10.62 -43.34 -11.10
C SER A 459 10.52 -43.30 -12.64
N ILE A 460 10.94 -44.38 -13.28
CA ILE A 460 10.93 -44.57 -14.72
C ILE A 460 9.88 -45.64 -15.00
N ASP A 461 8.67 -45.20 -15.34
CA ASP A 461 7.51 -46.07 -15.62
C ASP A 461 7.58 -46.71 -17.01
N LYS A 462 8.17 -45.95 -17.91
CA LYS A 462 8.40 -46.33 -19.28
C LYS A 462 9.60 -45.56 -19.76
N GLN A 463 10.55 -46.34 -20.23
CA GLN A 463 11.54 -45.84 -21.16
C GLN A 463 10.91 -45.91 -22.55
N TYR A 464 10.80 -44.77 -23.22
CA TYR A 464 10.49 -44.72 -24.64
C TYR A 464 11.76 -44.93 -25.46
#